data_AF-A0A9X1MQU5-F1
#
_entry.id   AF-A0A9X1MQU5-F1
#
_cell.length_a   1.000
_cell.length_b   1.000
_cell.length_c   1.000
_cell.angle_alpha   90.00
_cell.angle_beta   90.00
_cell.angle_gamma   90.00
#
_symmetry.space_group_name_H-M   'P 1'
#
loop_
_entity.id
_entity.type
_entity.pdbx_description
1 polymer ?
#
loop_
_entity_poly.entity_id
_entity_poly.type
_entity_poly.pdbx_seq_one_letter_code
_entity_poly.pdbx_strand_id
1 'polypeptide(L)'
;MPNPTESPSDKPPQFDLGCLLAVIAIFAGIFTLIAPFVVDFNRNHWLIIGAVSGGFCLGIAAGVLIAYYPRYVARNRSGDLLLELPPNNAAGGVVWETAVGVGCEGVITLLFGVPISLIAFLFQTPTYEKFPLQFSHLLPIAGVAAAMAAIGIIVTAPKLRPQLRQKGLLVELKLTPWEKLTTARWSSLKPDVLRIGSYGVEELAVPPEDRERVEAILREYCPNLFSADEAAAVD
;
A
#
# COMPACT_ATOMS: atom_id res chain seq x y z
N MET A 1 -14.95 13.28 -30.40
CA MET A 1 -14.55 11.85 -30.31
C MET A 1 -13.76 11.70 -29.01
N PRO A 2 -14.28 11.00 -27.99
CA PRO A 2 -13.54 10.81 -26.75
C PRO A 2 -12.39 9.83 -26.99
N ASN A 3 -11.20 10.16 -26.49
CA ASN A 3 -10.03 9.30 -26.52
C ASN A 3 -10.35 7.97 -25.81
N PRO A 4 -9.86 6.82 -26.31
CA PRO A 4 -9.97 5.57 -25.59
C PRO A 4 -9.23 5.71 -24.27
N THR A 5 -9.98 5.67 -23.17
CA THR A 5 -9.47 5.46 -21.82
C THR A 5 -8.52 4.28 -21.87
N GLU A 6 -7.23 4.52 -21.65
CA GLU A 6 -6.26 3.46 -21.42
C GLU A 6 -6.83 2.57 -20.30
N SER A 7 -7.18 1.34 -20.67
CA SER A 7 -7.40 0.28 -19.70
C SER A 7 -6.14 0.24 -18.81
N PRO A 8 -6.28 0.24 -17.48
CA PRO A 8 -5.15 0.14 -16.59
C PRO A 8 -4.45 -1.19 -16.88
N SER A 9 -3.39 -1.12 -17.69
CA SER A 9 -2.48 -2.18 -18.12
C SER A 9 -2.67 -3.48 -17.33
N ASP A 10 -3.53 -4.36 -17.83
CA ASP A 10 -3.65 -5.77 -17.42
C ASP A 10 -2.41 -6.57 -17.86
N LYS A 11 -1.22 -6.06 -17.56
CA LYS A 11 0.01 -6.82 -17.79
C LYS A 11 -0.03 -8.01 -16.83
N PRO A 12 0.05 -9.25 -17.35
CA PRO A 12 0.12 -10.42 -16.49
C PRO A 12 1.38 -10.33 -15.60
N PRO A 13 1.40 -10.96 -14.41
CA PRO A 13 2.55 -10.99 -13.48
C PRO A 13 3.83 -11.61 -14.07
N GLN A 14 3.80 -12.00 -15.34
CA GLN A 14 4.90 -12.56 -16.11
C GLN A 14 5.95 -11.49 -16.52
N PHE A 15 5.61 -10.20 -16.47
CA PHE A 15 6.57 -9.11 -16.69
C PHE A 15 7.56 -8.90 -15.52
N ASP A 16 7.44 -9.69 -14.44
CA ASP A 16 8.24 -9.53 -13.22
C ASP A 16 9.40 -10.55 -13.13
N LEU A 17 9.50 -11.52 -14.04
CA LEU A 17 10.58 -12.53 -13.98
C LEU A 17 11.94 -11.92 -14.35
N GLY A 18 11.97 -10.98 -15.28
CA GLY A 18 13.18 -10.25 -15.67
C GLY A 18 13.66 -9.29 -14.57
N CYS A 19 12.73 -8.58 -13.91
CA CYS A 19 13.03 -7.78 -12.72
C CYS A 19 13.53 -8.67 -11.58
N LEU A 20 12.87 -9.80 -11.33
CA LEU A 20 13.30 -10.76 -10.31
C LEU A 20 14.71 -11.30 -10.58
N LEU A 21 15.01 -11.68 -11.82
CA LEU A 21 16.36 -12.13 -12.21
C LEU A 21 17.40 -11.02 -12.07
N ALA A 22 17.07 -9.78 -12.45
CA ALA A 22 17.95 -8.64 -12.25
C ALA A 22 18.22 -8.36 -10.77
N VAL A 23 17.20 -8.44 -9.92
CA VAL A 23 17.32 -8.31 -8.46
C VAL A 23 18.18 -9.43 -7.89
N ILE A 24 17.95 -10.69 -8.26
CA ILE A 24 18.78 -11.83 -7.85
C ILE A 24 20.24 -11.63 -8.28
N ALA A 25 20.48 -11.17 -9.50
CA ALA A 25 21.82 -10.90 -10.02
C ALA A 25 22.53 -9.76 -9.27
N ILE A 26 21.81 -8.68 -8.92
CA ILE A 26 22.33 -7.59 -8.10
C ILE A 26 22.70 -8.11 -6.71
N PHE A 27 21.82 -8.85 -6.06
CA PHE A 27 22.12 -9.45 -4.76
C PHE A 27 23.33 -10.40 -4.84
N ALA A 28 23.38 -11.27 -5.84
CA ALA A 28 24.52 -12.18 -6.06
C ALA A 28 25.84 -11.40 -6.28
N GLY A 29 25.80 -10.32 -7.05
CA GLY A 29 26.94 -9.43 -7.26
C GLY A 29 27.41 -8.76 -5.95
N ILE A 30 26.48 -8.24 -5.16
CA ILE A 30 26.76 -7.66 -3.84
C ILE A 30 27.37 -8.70 -2.89
N PHE A 31 26.79 -9.91 -2.81
CA PHE A 31 27.34 -11.00 -2.00
C PHE A 31 28.74 -11.41 -2.46
N THR A 32 29.01 -11.39 -3.76
CA THR A 32 30.34 -11.70 -4.31
C THR A 32 31.37 -10.63 -3.93
N LEU A 33 30.98 -9.34 -3.93
CA LEU A 33 31.86 -8.24 -3.52
C LEU A 33 32.11 -8.23 -2.01
N ILE A 34 31.14 -8.67 -1.22
CA ILE A 34 31.24 -8.71 0.24
C ILE A 34 32.00 -9.97 0.69
N ALA A 35 31.94 -11.08 -0.05
CA ALA A 35 32.59 -12.38 0.23
C ALA A 35 34.01 -12.31 0.83
N PRO A 36 34.97 -11.52 0.29
CA PRO A 36 36.32 -11.44 0.86
C PRO A 36 36.37 -10.82 2.27
N PHE A 37 35.38 -10.00 2.64
CA PHE A 37 35.27 -9.40 3.97
C PHE A 37 34.53 -10.29 4.98
N VAL A 38 33.96 -11.43 4.53
CA VAL A 38 33.18 -12.38 5.34
C VAL A 38 34.00 -13.62 5.70
N VAL A 39 35.23 -13.74 5.21
CA VAL A 39 36.09 -14.93 5.40
C VAL A 39 36.34 -15.22 6.88
N ASP A 40 36.40 -14.18 7.71
CA ASP A 40 36.62 -14.29 9.16
C ASP A 40 35.32 -14.54 9.96
N PHE A 41 34.18 -14.73 9.29
CA PHE A 41 32.91 -14.90 10.01
C PHE A 41 32.82 -16.30 10.61
N ASN A 42 32.71 -16.34 11.93
CA ASN A 42 32.46 -17.57 12.66
C ASN A 42 31.02 -18.09 12.41
N ARG A 43 30.75 -19.32 12.87
CA ARG A 43 29.45 -19.96 12.74
C ARG A 43 28.28 -19.09 13.24
N ASN A 44 28.47 -18.36 14.35
CA ASN A 44 27.42 -17.54 14.95
C ASN A 44 27.09 -16.33 14.06
N HIS A 45 28.08 -15.72 13.42
CA HIS A 45 27.85 -14.63 12.47
C HIS A 45 27.00 -15.08 11.27
N TRP A 46 27.29 -16.25 10.71
CA TRP A 46 26.47 -16.82 9.64
C TRP A 46 25.04 -17.16 10.07
N LEU A 47 24.86 -17.65 11.29
CA LEU A 47 23.53 -17.90 11.85
C LEU A 47 22.73 -16.62 12.07
N ILE A 48 23.37 -15.54 12.53
CA ILE A 48 22.74 -14.23 12.69
C ILE A 48 22.33 -13.67 11.33
N ILE A 49 23.22 -13.70 10.33
CA ILE A 49 22.90 -13.25 8.97
C ILE A 49 21.73 -14.05 8.41
N GLY A 50 21.77 -15.37 8.49
CA GLY A 50 20.70 -16.24 8.02
C GLY A 50 19.36 -15.95 8.72
N ALA A 51 19.37 -15.73 10.04
CA ALA A 51 18.17 -15.41 10.80
C ALA A 51 17.60 -14.03 10.44
N VAL A 52 18.45 -13.00 10.32
CA VAL A 52 18.03 -11.64 9.95
C VAL A 52 17.50 -11.62 8.52
N SER A 53 18.23 -12.18 7.55
CA SER A 53 17.81 -12.22 6.15
C SER A 53 16.55 -13.07 5.95
N GLY A 54 16.46 -14.23 6.59
CA GLY A 54 15.29 -15.09 6.53
C GLY A 54 14.04 -14.42 7.14
N GLY A 55 14.20 -13.81 8.32
CA GLY A 55 13.15 -13.03 8.97
C GLY A 55 12.70 -11.86 8.10
N PHE A 56 13.65 -11.11 7.54
CA PHE A 56 13.37 -9.98 6.65
C PHE A 56 12.56 -10.38 5.41
N CYS A 57 12.98 -11.44 4.69
CA CYS A 57 12.24 -11.96 3.54
C CYS A 57 10.82 -12.40 3.92
N LEU A 58 10.67 -13.08 5.06
CA LEU A 58 9.35 -13.48 5.56
C LEU A 58 8.49 -12.26 5.93
N GLY A 59 9.10 -11.23 6.50
CA GLY A 59 8.45 -9.95 6.79
C GLY A 59 7.97 -9.22 5.54
N ILE A 60 8.77 -9.18 4.47
CA ILE A 60 8.33 -8.63 3.17
C ILE A 60 7.12 -9.42 2.67
N ALA A 61 7.20 -10.75 2.62
CA ALA A 61 6.10 -11.58 2.14
C ALA A 61 4.81 -11.35 2.95
N ALA A 62 4.92 -11.31 4.28
CA ALA A 62 3.81 -11.03 5.17
C ALA A 62 3.26 -9.61 4.98
N GLY A 63 4.13 -8.60 4.89
CA GLY A 63 3.75 -7.21 4.65
C GLY A 63 3.01 -7.03 3.32
N VAL A 64 3.51 -7.66 2.25
CA VAL A 64 2.85 -7.66 0.94
C VAL A 64 1.49 -8.35 1.02
N LEU A 65 1.41 -9.51 1.67
CA LEU A 65 0.14 -10.21 1.84
C LEU A 65 -0.86 -9.34 2.60
N ILE A 66 -0.47 -8.76 3.73
CA ILE A 66 -1.35 -7.93 4.57
C ILE A 66 -1.77 -6.65 3.84
N ALA A 67 -0.86 -5.99 3.13
CA ALA A 67 -1.14 -4.73 2.45
C ALA A 67 -1.98 -4.91 1.17
N TYR A 68 -1.68 -5.93 0.35
CA TYR A 68 -2.24 -6.06 -1.00
C TYR A 68 -3.38 -7.08 -1.09
N TYR A 69 -3.39 -8.15 -0.29
CA TYR A 69 -4.45 -9.16 -0.39
C TYR A 69 -5.85 -8.60 -0.07
N PRO A 70 -6.06 -7.78 0.98
CA PRO A 70 -7.35 -7.17 1.23
C PRO A 70 -7.80 -6.26 0.07
N ARG A 71 -6.87 -5.54 -0.54
CA ARG A 71 -7.12 -4.66 -1.70
C ARG A 71 -7.57 -5.47 -2.91
N TYR A 72 -6.90 -6.59 -3.17
CA TYR A 72 -7.27 -7.52 -4.23
C TYR A 72 -8.68 -8.09 -4.02
N VAL A 73 -8.99 -8.55 -2.80
CA VAL A 73 -10.32 -9.07 -2.46
C VAL A 73 -11.40 -7.99 -2.61
N ALA A 74 -11.14 -6.77 -2.14
CA ALA A 74 -12.08 -5.65 -2.26
C ALA A 74 -12.32 -5.28 -3.74
N ARG A 75 -11.26 -5.23 -4.56
CA ARG A 75 -11.32 -4.99 -6.01
C ARG A 75 -12.14 -6.06 -6.73
N ASN A 76 -11.92 -7.34 -6.45
CA ASN A 76 -12.67 -8.43 -7.08
C ASN A 76 -14.15 -8.43 -6.69
N ARG A 77 -14.46 -8.05 -5.44
CA ARG A 77 -15.85 -8.01 -4.97
C ARG A 77 -16.64 -6.83 -5.53
N SER A 78 -15.99 -5.74 -5.92
CA SER A 78 -16.62 -4.47 -6.29
C SER A 78 -16.94 -4.33 -7.79
N GLY A 79 -16.52 -5.29 -8.63
CA GLY A 79 -16.80 -5.28 -10.07
C GLY A 79 -15.88 -4.32 -10.83
N ASP A 80 -16.19 -4.09 -12.11
CA ASP A 80 -15.31 -3.30 -12.97
C ASP A 80 -15.23 -1.84 -12.51
N LEU A 81 -14.07 -1.24 -12.79
CA LEU A 81 -13.81 0.15 -12.47
C LEU A 81 -14.56 1.06 -13.44
N LEU A 82 -15.39 1.97 -12.91
CA LEU A 82 -16.09 2.99 -13.71
C LEU A 82 -15.27 4.29 -13.74
N LEU A 83 -14.78 4.70 -12.57
CA LEU A 83 -13.94 5.89 -12.41
C LEU A 83 -13.09 5.77 -11.15
N GLU A 84 -11.83 6.20 -11.23
CA GLU A 84 -10.94 6.35 -10.09
C GLU A 84 -10.75 7.84 -9.78
N LEU A 85 -11.01 8.23 -8.54
CA LEU A 85 -10.92 9.62 -8.08
C LEU A 85 -9.53 9.91 -7.50
N PRO A 86 -9.10 11.17 -7.43
CA PRO A 86 -7.86 11.52 -6.75
C PRO A 86 -7.91 11.11 -5.26
N PRO A 87 -6.73 10.92 -4.63
CA PRO A 87 -6.67 10.61 -3.21
C PRO A 87 -7.40 11.68 -2.40
N ASN A 88 -8.16 11.21 -1.41
CA ASN A 88 -9.06 12.04 -0.64
C ASN A 88 -8.29 12.92 0.35
N ASN A 89 -7.77 14.05 -0.12
CA ASN A 89 -7.05 15.01 0.71
C ASN A 89 -8.01 16.02 1.40
N ALA A 90 -9.32 15.92 1.14
CA ALA A 90 -10.30 16.95 1.49
C ALA A 90 -10.70 16.99 2.99
N ALA A 91 -10.58 15.90 3.74
CA ALA A 91 -11.18 15.77 5.08
C ALA A 91 -10.20 15.73 6.28
N GLY A 92 -8.88 15.79 6.09
CA GLY A 92 -7.99 15.78 7.26
C GLY A 92 -6.51 15.68 6.92
N GLY A 93 -5.82 16.79 7.18
CA GLY A 93 -4.45 16.86 7.69
C GLY A 93 -3.39 15.89 7.17
N VAL A 94 -2.30 16.50 6.71
CA VAL A 94 -1.00 15.89 6.36
C VAL A 94 -0.92 15.38 4.92
N VAL A 95 -0.73 16.36 4.04
CA VAL A 95 0.01 16.23 2.79
C VAL A 95 1.41 15.69 3.14
N TRP A 96 1.57 14.35 3.10
CA TRP A 96 2.86 13.70 2.96
C TRP A 96 3.24 13.60 1.46
N GLU A 97 2.85 14.57 0.64
CA GLU A 97 3.26 14.62 -0.78
C GLU A 97 4.72 15.10 -0.96
N THR A 98 5.40 15.50 0.12
CA THR A 98 6.86 15.61 0.16
C THR A 98 7.58 14.26 0.38
N ALA A 99 6.85 13.15 0.49
CA ALA A 99 7.42 11.84 0.86
C ALA A 99 7.67 10.88 -0.31
N VAL A 100 7.59 11.32 -1.58
CA VAL A 100 8.00 10.43 -2.69
C VAL A 100 9.53 10.36 -2.77
N GLY A 101 10.24 11.47 -2.53
CA GLY A 101 11.71 11.48 -2.41
C GLY A 101 12.22 10.90 -1.10
N VAL A 102 11.64 11.32 0.04
CA VAL A 102 12.02 10.83 1.38
C VAL A 102 11.51 9.40 1.64
N GLY A 103 10.43 8.97 0.97
CA GLY A 103 9.87 7.62 1.09
C GLY A 103 10.71 6.58 0.37
N CYS A 104 11.28 6.87 -0.80
CA CYS A 104 12.24 5.96 -1.45
C CYS A 104 13.53 5.82 -0.63
N GLU A 105 14.08 6.92 -0.09
CA GLU A 105 15.26 6.87 0.79
C GLU A 105 14.97 6.17 2.12
N GLY A 106 13.81 6.43 2.73
CA GLY A 106 13.35 5.77 3.95
C GLY A 106 13.11 4.27 3.74
N VAL A 107 12.54 3.88 2.61
CA VAL A 107 12.34 2.47 2.22
C VAL A 107 13.67 1.79 1.97
N ILE A 108 14.61 2.42 1.25
CA ILE A 108 15.96 1.87 1.05
C ILE A 108 16.70 1.76 2.39
N THR A 109 16.57 2.75 3.28
CA THR A 109 17.19 2.72 4.62
C THR A 109 16.54 1.66 5.52
N LEU A 110 15.23 1.42 5.41
CA LEU A 110 14.52 0.40 6.20
C LEU A 110 14.71 -1.01 5.62
N LEU A 111 14.85 -1.14 4.29
CA LEU A 111 15.09 -2.41 3.61
C LEU A 111 16.56 -2.85 3.65
N PHE A 112 17.52 -1.91 3.60
CA PHE A 112 18.95 -2.23 3.58
C PHE A 112 19.66 -1.73 4.85
N GLY A 113 19.43 -0.50 5.28
CA GLY A 113 20.12 0.09 6.43
C GLY A 113 19.80 -0.59 7.77
N VAL A 114 18.54 -0.93 8.03
CA VAL A 114 18.10 -1.59 9.27
C VAL A 114 18.69 -3.00 9.44
N PRO A 115 18.57 -3.93 8.48
CA PRO A 115 19.17 -5.26 8.64
C PRO A 115 20.70 -5.18 8.74
N ILE A 116 21.35 -4.28 8.00
CA ILE A 116 22.80 -4.05 8.11
C ILE A 116 23.16 -3.52 9.51
N SER A 117 22.41 -2.56 10.05
CA SER A 117 22.65 -2.00 11.38
C SER A 117 22.40 -3.03 12.49
N LEU A 118 21.37 -3.87 12.33
CA LEU A 118 21.07 -4.95 13.27
C LEU A 118 22.20 -6.00 13.26
N ILE A 119 22.70 -6.38 12.09
CA ILE A 119 23.85 -7.28 11.96
C ILE A 119 25.10 -6.65 12.60
N ALA A 120 25.40 -5.38 12.29
CA ALA A 120 26.55 -4.66 12.86
C ALA A 120 26.48 -4.56 14.39
N PHE A 121 25.29 -4.23 14.94
CA PHE A 121 25.06 -4.18 16.39
C PHE A 121 25.25 -5.56 17.06
N LEU A 122 24.74 -6.62 16.43
CA LEU A 122 24.86 -7.97 16.97
C LEU A 122 26.30 -8.50 16.92
N PHE A 123 27.09 -8.13 15.91
CA PHE A 123 28.52 -8.46 15.86
C PHE A 123 29.33 -7.73 16.93
N GLN A 124 28.92 -6.53 17.32
CA GLN A 124 29.57 -5.80 18.42
C GLN A 124 29.19 -6.33 19.81
N THR A 125 28.24 -7.28 19.90
CA THR A 125 27.76 -7.79 21.18
C THR A 125 28.62 -8.99 21.64
N PRO A 126 29.46 -8.83 22.69
CA PRO A 126 30.48 -9.82 23.07
C PRO A 126 29.91 -11.16 23.58
N THR A 127 28.61 -11.20 23.90
CA THR A 127 27.91 -12.43 24.31
C THR A 127 27.80 -13.43 23.16
N TYR A 128 27.70 -12.97 21.91
CA TYR A 128 27.49 -13.83 20.74
C TYR A 128 28.78 -14.41 20.14
N GLU A 129 29.94 -13.98 20.61
CA GLU A 129 31.23 -14.58 20.25
C GLU A 129 31.60 -15.77 21.15
N LYS A 130 31.07 -15.81 22.38
CA LYS A 130 31.56 -16.72 23.43
C LYS A 130 30.77 -18.02 23.54
N PHE A 131 29.54 -18.08 23.04
CA PHE A 131 28.67 -19.25 23.17
C PHE A 131 27.99 -19.61 21.85
N PRO A 132 27.76 -20.90 21.55
CA PRO A 132 27.04 -21.31 20.35
C PRO A 132 25.60 -20.83 20.41
N LEU A 133 25.17 -20.09 19.38
CA LEU A 133 23.80 -19.59 19.28
C LEU A 133 22.81 -20.75 19.11
N GLN A 134 21.78 -20.76 19.95
CA GLN A 134 20.66 -21.70 19.85
C GLN A 134 19.47 -21.04 19.14
N PHE A 135 18.55 -21.86 18.63
CA PHE A 135 17.35 -21.39 17.93
C PHE A 135 16.51 -20.39 18.75
N SER A 136 16.43 -20.57 20.08
CA SER A 136 15.76 -19.66 21.01
C SER A 136 16.31 -18.24 20.99
N HIS A 137 17.58 -18.05 20.64
CA HIS A 137 18.22 -16.73 20.51
C HIS A 137 18.01 -16.13 19.12
N LEU A 138 17.94 -16.98 18.09
CA LEU A 138 17.76 -16.56 16.70
C LEU A 138 16.31 -16.18 16.38
N LEU A 139 15.33 -16.83 17.02
CA LEU A 139 13.92 -16.60 16.76
C LEU A 139 13.47 -15.16 17.05
N PRO A 140 13.83 -14.53 18.19
CA PRO A 140 13.52 -13.12 18.43
C PRO A 140 14.18 -12.19 17.41
N ILE A 141 15.44 -12.47 17.02
CA ILE A 141 16.18 -11.68 16.03
C ILE A 141 15.46 -11.72 14.68
N ALA A 142 15.11 -12.91 14.22
CA ALA A 142 14.34 -13.10 12.99
C ALA A 142 12.95 -12.45 13.08
N GLY A 143 12.28 -12.56 14.22
CA GLY A 143 10.96 -11.96 14.47
C GLY A 143 10.99 -10.44 14.40
N VAL A 144 11.98 -9.79 15.00
CA VAL A 144 12.17 -8.32 14.91
C VAL A 144 12.43 -7.90 13.47
N ALA A 145 13.34 -8.58 12.76
CA ALA A 145 13.63 -8.30 11.37
C ALA A 145 12.37 -8.44 10.48
N ALA A 146 11.57 -9.48 10.71
CA ALA A 146 10.30 -9.70 10.00
C ALA A 146 9.28 -8.60 10.29
N ALA A 147 9.09 -8.24 11.56
CA ALA A 147 8.13 -7.21 11.97
C ALA A 147 8.48 -5.84 11.37
N MET A 148 9.76 -5.46 11.40
CA MET A 148 10.23 -4.19 10.82
C MET A 148 9.99 -4.14 9.31
N ALA A 149 10.34 -5.21 8.58
CA ALA A 149 10.09 -5.29 7.14
C ALA A 149 8.58 -5.21 6.82
N ALA A 150 7.75 -5.95 7.56
CA ALA A 150 6.30 -5.93 7.36
C ALA A 150 5.70 -4.54 7.59
N ILE A 151 6.07 -3.88 8.69
CA ILE A 151 5.62 -2.51 9.01
C ILE A 151 6.08 -1.54 7.92
N GLY A 152 7.33 -1.64 7.47
CA GLY A 152 7.87 -0.82 6.38
C GLY A 152 7.01 -0.93 5.12
N ILE A 153 6.67 -2.15 4.69
CA ILE A 153 5.80 -2.37 3.53
C ILE A 153 4.40 -1.80 3.76
N ILE A 154 3.81 -1.99 4.95
CA ILE A 154 2.46 -1.52 5.25
C ILE A 154 2.37 0.01 5.22
N VAL A 155 3.34 0.70 5.83
CA VAL A 155 3.37 2.18 5.91
C VAL A 155 3.64 2.81 4.54
N THR A 156 4.38 2.12 3.68
CA THR A 156 4.78 2.62 2.36
C THR A 156 3.85 2.17 1.24
N ALA A 157 2.90 1.29 1.53
CA ALA A 157 1.90 0.87 0.58
C ALA A 157 1.12 2.10 0.07
N PRO A 158 0.86 2.21 -1.24
CA PRO A 158 0.24 3.40 -1.81
C PRO A 158 -1.12 3.65 -1.16
N LYS A 159 -1.40 4.92 -0.82
CA LYS A 159 -2.71 5.32 -0.29
C LYS A 159 -3.80 4.92 -1.28
N LEU A 160 -4.87 4.35 -0.76
CA LEU A 160 -5.98 3.89 -1.59
C LEU A 160 -6.80 5.09 -2.06
N ARG A 161 -7.01 5.15 -3.37
CA ARG A 161 -7.87 6.15 -4.00
C ARG A 161 -9.33 5.71 -3.91
N PRO A 162 -10.27 6.64 -3.70
CA PRO A 162 -11.69 6.33 -3.85
C PRO A 162 -11.99 5.90 -5.29
N GLN A 163 -12.78 4.84 -5.46
CA GLN A 163 -13.09 4.26 -6.75
C GLN A 163 -14.60 4.04 -6.88
N LEU A 164 -15.19 4.57 -7.95
CA LEU A 164 -16.56 4.27 -8.36
C LEU A 164 -16.50 3.00 -9.21
N ARG A 165 -17.21 1.95 -8.78
CA ARG A 165 -17.19 0.63 -9.42
C ARG A 165 -18.60 0.14 -9.68
N GLN A 166 -18.76 -0.86 -10.54
CA GLN A 166 -20.07 -1.39 -10.92
C GLN A 166 -20.98 -1.74 -9.74
N LYS A 167 -20.44 -2.28 -8.64
CA LYS A 167 -21.22 -2.71 -7.48
C LYS A 167 -21.29 -1.69 -6.34
N GLY A 168 -20.67 -0.53 -6.48
CA GLY A 168 -20.68 0.49 -5.45
C GLY A 168 -19.47 1.41 -5.42
N LEU A 169 -19.44 2.26 -4.41
CA LEU A 169 -18.31 3.11 -4.07
C LEU A 169 -17.32 2.34 -3.19
N LEU A 170 -16.09 2.18 -3.65
CA LEU A 170 -15.00 1.61 -2.89
C LEU A 170 -14.13 2.75 -2.33
N VAL A 171 -14.18 2.95 -1.02
CA VAL A 171 -13.28 3.87 -0.30
C VAL A 171 -12.37 3.01 0.57
N GLU A 172 -11.06 3.13 0.35
CA GLU A 172 -10.07 2.26 0.98
C GLU A 172 -10.38 0.77 0.75
N LEU A 173 -10.75 0.04 1.81
CA LEU A 173 -11.13 -1.37 1.76
C LEU A 173 -12.64 -1.58 1.90
N LYS A 174 -13.41 -0.50 2.09
CA LYS A 174 -14.85 -0.54 2.35
C LYS A 174 -15.61 -0.32 1.05
N LEU A 175 -16.29 -1.38 0.61
CA LEU A 175 -17.28 -1.29 -0.46
C LEU A 175 -18.62 -0.87 0.12
N THR A 176 -19.12 0.29 -0.30
CA THR A 176 -20.48 0.75 -0.03
C THR A 176 -21.32 0.51 -1.29
N PRO A 177 -22.22 -0.48 -1.28
CA PRO A 177 -23.08 -0.76 -2.42
C PRO A 177 -23.96 0.43 -2.80
N TRP A 178 -24.27 0.56 -4.09
CA TRP A 178 -25.12 1.63 -4.61
C TRP A 178 -26.46 1.72 -3.91
N GLU A 179 -27.06 0.58 -3.57
CA GLU A 179 -28.37 0.49 -2.93
C GLU A 179 -28.37 1.02 -1.49
N LYS A 180 -27.18 1.13 -0.87
CA LYS A 180 -27.01 1.66 0.49
C LYS A 180 -26.67 3.14 0.53
N LEU A 181 -26.45 3.79 -0.60
CA LEU A 181 -26.23 5.23 -0.66
C LEU A 181 -27.58 5.93 -0.66
N THR A 182 -27.78 6.86 0.26
CA THR A 182 -29.06 7.58 0.41
C THR A 182 -28.93 9.08 0.21
N THR A 183 -27.71 9.62 0.27
CA THR A 183 -27.44 11.05 0.11
C THR A 183 -26.22 11.27 -0.78
N ALA A 184 -26.31 12.23 -1.70
CA ALA A 184 -25.18 12.73 -2.48
C ALA A 184 -25.38 14.23 -2.73
N ARG A 185 -24.44 15.06 -2.28
CA ARG A 185 -24.54 16.52 -2.43
C ARG A 185 -23.16 17.13 -2.66
N TRP A 186 -23.07 18.06 -3.60
CA TRP A 186 -21.89 18.89 -3.78
C TRP A 186 -21.75 19.89 -2.62
N SER A 187 -20.55 20.00 -2.06
CA SER A 187 -20.28 20.98 -1.01
C SER A 187 -20.41 22.40 -1.56
N SER A 188 -21.18 23.25 -0.87
CA SER A 188 -21.36 24.66 -1.24
C SER A 188 -20.09 25.50 -1.01
N LEU A 189 -19.25 25.09 -0.06
CA LEU A 189 -18.01 25.78 0.30
C LEU A 189 -16.82 25.33 -0.56
N LYS A 190 -16.86 24.09 -1.08
CA LYS A 190 -15.80 23.47 -1.87
C LYS A 190 -16.44 22.74 -3.06
N PRO A 191 -16.56 23.38 -4.23
CA PRO A 191 -17.30 22.82 -5.37
C PRO A 191 -16.67 21.56 -5.98
N ASP A 192 -15.41 21.28 -5.62
CA ASP A 192 -14.62 20.10 -5.94
C ASP A 192 -14.81 18.94 -4.94
N VAL A 193 -15.75 19.06 -3.99
CA VAL A 193 -16.00 18.03 -2.98
C VAL A 193 -17.44 17.51 -3.08
N LEU A 194 -17.57 16.21 -3.33
CA LEU A 194 -18.83 15.48 -3.28
C LEU A 194 -19.00 14.81 -1.91
N ARG A 195 -20.05 15.17 -1.19
CA ARG A 195 -20.46 14.50 0.04
C ARG A 195 -21.42 13.37 -0.31
N ILE A 196 -21.03 12.12 -0.09
CA ILE A 196 -21.85 10.95 -0.44
C ILE A 196 -21.88 9.94 0.69
N GLY A 197 -23.05 9.36 0.96
CA GLY A 197 -23.16 8.38 2.03
C GLY A 197 -24.58 8.01 2.42
N SER A 198 -24.69 7.35 3.57
CA SER A 198 -25.98 7.07 4.22
C SER A 198 -25.99 7.47 5.68
N TYR A 199 -25.40 6.65 6.55
CA TYR A 199 -25.26 6.96 7.98
C TYR A 199 -23.97 7.72 8.31
N GLY A 200 -22.94 7.55 7.48
CA GLY A 200 -21.72 8.36 7.47
C GLY A 200 -21.60 9.03 6.11
N VAL A 201 -21.28 10.32 6.12
CA VAL A 201 -21.04 11.10 4.90
C VAL A 201 -19.54 11.05 4.62
N GLU A 202 -19.17 10.46 3.48
CA GLU A 202 -17.80 10.48 2.98
C GLU A 202 -17.64 11.72 2.09
N GLU A 203 -16.59 12.51 2.30
CA GLU A 203 -16.25 13.63 1.43
C GLU A 203 -15.28 13.15 0.36
N LEU A 204 -15.67 13.14 -0.91
CA LEU A 204 -14.85 12.74 -2.06
C LEU A 204 -14.33 13.98 -2.79
N ALA A 205 -13.02 14.10 -2.95
CA ALA A 205 -12.42 15.08 -3.86
C ALA A 205 -12.67 14.65 -5.32
N VAL A 206 -13.36 15.49 -6.08
CA VAL A 206 -13.66 15.26 -7.50
C VAL A 206 -13.19 16.46 -8.30
N PRO A 207 -12.23 16.28 -9.23
CA PRO A 207 -11.79 17.35 -10.12
C PRO A 207 -12.97 17.89 -10.95
N PRO A 208 -12.96 19.19 -11.31
CA PRO A 208 -14.02 19.77 -12.12
C PRO A 208 -14.26 19.03 -13.44
N GLU A 209 -13.21 18.51 -14.08
CA GLU A 209 -13.32 17.72 -15.32
C GLU A 209 -14.09 16.41 -15.16
N ASP A 210 -14.05 15.78 -13.98
CA ASP A 210 -14.70 14.49 -13.72
C ASP A 210 -16.12 14.64 -13.17
N ARG A 211 -16.54 15.86 -12.83
CA ARG A 211 -17.82 16.13 -12.19
C ARG A 211 -19.02 15.59 -12.99
N GLU A 212 -19.11 15.91 -14.27
CA GLU A 212 -20.20 15.45 -15.13
C GLU A 212 -20.22 13.92 -15.24
N ARG A 213 -19.03 13.29 -15.28
CA ARG A 213 -18.89 11.84 -15.35
C ARG A 213 -19.32 11.16 -14.05
N VAL A 214 -18.99 11.74 -12.90
CA VAL A 214 -19.45 11.27 -11.59
C VAL A 214 -20.97 11.40 -11.48
N GLU A 215 -21.55 12.53 -11.87
CA GLU A 215 -23.00 12.72 -11.84
C GLU A 215 -23.72 11.75 -12.77
N ALA A 216 -23.18 11.49 -13.97
CA ALA A 216 -23.73 10.50 -14.90
C ALA A 216 -23.78 9.10 -14.28
N ILE A 217 -22.67 8.65 -13.66
CA ILE A 217 -22.60 7.35 -12.96
C ILE A 217 -23.63 7.32 -11.82
N LEU A 218 -23.69 8.37 -10.99
CA LEU A 218 -24.61 8.39 -9.86
C LEU A 218 -26.08 8.41 -10.30
N ARG A 219 -26.42 9.09 -11.41
CA ARG A 219 -27.79 9.05 -11.95
C ARG A 219 -28.17 7.69 -12.52
N GLU A 220 -27.23 6.98 -13.12
CA GLU A 220 -27.45 5.63 -13.68
C GLU A 220 -27.67 4.59 -12.57
N TYR A 221 -26.78 4.56 -11.57
CA TYR A 221 -26.79 3.52 -10.53
C TYR A 221 -27.61 3.88 -9.29
N CYS A 222 -27.86 5.18 -9.08
CA CYS A 222 -28.59 5.70 -7.91
C CYS A 222 -29.52 6.86 -8.29
N PRO A 223 -30.56 6.62 -9.12
CA PRO A 223 -31.41 7.69 -9.67
C PRO A 223 -32.12 8.54 -8.60
N ASN A 224 -32.37 7.95 -7.43
CA ASN A 224 -33.07 8.61 -6.33
C ASN A 224 -32.18 9.55 -5.47
N LEU A 225 -30.86 9.58 -5.70
CA LEU A 225 -29.95 10.39 -4.87
C LEU A 225 -30.09 11.90 -5.13
N PHE A 226 -30.35 12.28 -6.38
CA PHE A 226 -30.49 13.69 -6.76
C PHE A 226 -31.93 14.19 -6.78
N SER A 227 -32.92 13.29 -6.69
CA SER A 227 -34.34 13.69 -6.54
C SER A 227 -34.67 14.23 -5.14
N ALA A 228 -33.82 13.95 -4.14
CA ALA A 228 -34.02 14.44 -2.78
C ALA A 228 -33.78 15.96 -2.64
N ASP A 229 -33.04 16.59 -3.56
CA ASP A 229 -32.87 18.05 -3.59
C ASP A 229 -34.17 18.79 -3.97
N GLU A 230 -35.13 18.13 -4.65
CA GLU A 230 -36.46 18.71 -4.91
C GLU A 230 -37.40 18.60 -3.71
N ALA A 231 -37.19 17.62 -2.82
CA ALA A 231 -38.04 17.42 -1.64
C ALA A 231 -37.54 18.18 -0.39
N ALA A 232 -36.24 18.48 -0.30
CA ALA A 232 -35.63 19.19 0.83
C ALA A 232 -35.46 20.71 0.60
N ALA A 233 -35.84 21.24 -0.57
CA ALA A 233 -35.95 22.69 -0.81
C ALA A 233 -37.28 23.28 -0.27
N VAL A 234 -38.04 22.50 0.49
CA VAL A 234 -39.20 22.93 1.27
C VAL A 234 -38.93 22.57 2.74
N ASP A 235 -38.12 23.42 3.40
CA ASP A 235 -38.32 23.95 4.77
C ASP A 235 -37.05 24.66 5.27
#